data_AF-A0A0S4KXR6-F1
#
_entry.id   AF-A0A0S4KXR6-F1
#
_cell.length_a   1.000
_cell.length_b   1.000
_cell.length_c   1.000
_cell.angle_alpha   90.00
_cell.angle_beta   90.00
_cell.angle_gamma   90.00
#
_symmetry.space_group_name_H-M   'P 1'
#
loop_
_entity.id
_entity.type
_entity.pdbx_description
1 polymer ?
#
loop_
_entity_poly.entity_id
_entity_poly.type
_entity_poly.pdbx_seq_one_letter_code
_entity_poly.pdbx_strand_id
1 'polypeptide(L)'
;MEMLIVLFLVGTVMALTVPRIVLGDDLSATGRKFIGTLRALQRMAEIGQRPVKLYLDLDRGTYWVMVVEGREERRPLDAVWASPRSFPEAVRVAEVSVRNVTRTYGQVELLFFPNGRLDPATIYFTDGSNNLLTLMIDHLTGNVTTFDRRPDPPVPRPIPDRVKTLLQAVPPR
;
A
#
# COMPACT_ATOMS: atom_id res chain seq x y z
N MET A 1 -13.41 -53.29 7.79
CA MET A 1 -12.28 -52.55 8.37
C MET A 1 -11.26 -52.15 7.31
N GLU A 2 -10.87 -53.06 6.41
CA GLU A 2 -9.89 -52.81 5.35
C GLU A 2 -10.24 -51.61 4.44
N MET A 3 -11.45 -51.56 3.88
CA MET A 3 -11.87 -50.41 3.05
C MET A 3 -11.93 -49.07 3.79
N LEU A 4 -12.17 -49.07 5.10
CA LEU A 4 -12.27 -47.83 5.90
C LEU A 4 -10.90 -47.18 6.07
N ILE A 5 -9.86 -48.00 6.25
CA ILE A 5 -8.46 -47.55 6.29
C ILE A 5 -8.05 -47.01 4.93
N VAL A 6 -8.42 -47.68 3.82
CA VAL A 6 -8.11 -47.22 2.46
C VAL A 6 -8.75 -45.86 2.17
N LEU A 7 -10.03 -45.67 2.49
CA LEU A 7 -10.69 -44.37 2.31
C LEU A 7 -10.05 -43.27 3.16
N PHE A 8 -9.64 -43.59 4.39
CA PHE A 8 -8.94 -42.65 5.26
C PHE A 8 -7.57 -42.26 4.71
N LEU A 9 -6.82 -43.23 4.17
CA LEU A 9 -5.51 -43.02 3.56
C LEU A 9 -5.61 -42.19 2.28
N VAL A 10 -6.57 -42.51 1.40
CA VAL A 10 -6.83 -41.76 0.18
C VAL A 10 -7.30 -40.34 0.50
N GLY A 11 -8.20 -40.18 1.48
CA GLY A 11 -8.65 -38.87 1.95
C GLY A 11 -7.53 -38.02 2.53
N THR A 12 -6.64 -38.62 3.32
CA THR A 12 -5.48 -37.93 3.91
C THR A 12 -4.46 -37.54 2.86
N VAL A 13 -4.13 -38.45 1.93
CA VAL A 13 -3.23 -38.15 0.81
C VAL A 13 -3.84 -37.08 -0.09
N MET A 14 -5.14 -37.13 -0.40
CA MET A 14 -5.81 -36.06 -1.16
C MET A 14 -5.77 -34.72 -0.43
N ALA A 15 -5.99 -34.68 0.89
CA ALA A 15 -5.88 -33.47 1.69
C ALA A 15 -4.46 -32.87 1.70
N LEU A 16 -3.42 -33.72 1.65
CA LEU A 16 -2.02 -33.30 1.59
C LEU A 16 -1.56 -32.94 0.16
N THR A 17 -2.23 -33.48 -0.86
CA THR A 17 -1.89 -33.27 -2.27
C THR A 17 -2.70 -32.13 -2.90
N VAL A 18 -3.57 -31.44 -2.15
CA VAL A 18 -4.19 -30.20 -2.64
C VAL A 18 -3.05 -29.26 -3.03
N PRO A 19 -2.86 -28.97 -4.33
CA PRO A 19 -1.82 -28.05 -4.72
C PRO A 19 -2.16 -26.71 -4.07
N ARG A 20 -1.28 -26.21 -3.19
CA ARG A 20 -1.24 -24.77 -2.93
C ARG A 20 -0.91 -24.14 -4.27
N ILE A 21 -1.92 -23.78 -5.06
CA ILE A 21 -1.69 -23.06 -6.30
C ILE A 21 -1.10 -21.73 -5.87
N VAL A 22 0.22 -21.62 -5.91
CA VAL A 22 0.92 -20.36 -5.77
C VAL A 22 0.66 -19.61 -7.07
N LEU A 23 -0.46 -18.89 -7.13
CA LEU A 23 -0.70 -17.92 -8.18
C LEU A 23 0.32 -16.79 -7.98
N GLY A 24 1.51 -16.94 -8.58
CA GLY A 24 2.50 -15.86 -8.69
C GLY A 24 1.97 -14.61 -9.43
N ASP A 25 0.76 -14.69 -10.01
CA ASP A 25 0.05 -13.56 -10.61
C ASP A 25 -0.63 -12.63 -9.59
N ASP A 26 -0.88 -13.07 -8.36
CA ASP A 26 -1.71 -12.31 -7.41
C ASP A 26 -0.98 -11.06 -6.90
N LEU A 27 0.34 -11.12 -6.70
CA LEU A 27 1.11 -9.97 -6.18
C LEU A 27 1.15 -8.81 -7.17
N SER A 28 1.51 -9.07 -8.43
CA SER A 28 1.54 -8.04 -9.48
C SER A 28 0.14 -7.52 -9.82
N ALA A 29 -0.86 -8.39 -9.86
CA ALA A 29 -2.25 -7.99 -10.08
C ALA A 29 -2.78 -7.13 -8.92
N THR A 30 -2.49 -7.52 -7.67
CA THR A 30 -2.82 -6.75 -6.46
C THR A 30 -2.14 -5.38 -6.49
N GLY A 31 -0.86 -5.33 -6.84
CA GLY A 31 -0.13 -4.09 -7.07
C GLY A 31 -0.86 -3.17 -8.07
N ARG A 32 -1.11 -3.65 -9.30
CA ARG A 32 -1.81 -2.86 -10.32
C ARG A 32 -3.19 -2.38 -9.86
N LYS A 33 -3.97 -3.24 -9.21
CA LYS A 33 -5.30 -2.90 -8.66
C LYS A 33 -5.19 -1.84 -7.57
N PHE A 34 -4.19 -1.94 -6.70
CA PHE A 34 -3.96 -0.97 -5.64
C PHE A 34 -3.49 0.38 -6.21
N ILE A 35 -2.60 0.40 -7.21
CA ILE A 35 -2.25 1.63 -7.93
C ILE A 35 -3.51 2.27 -8.57
N GLY A 36 -4.39 1.46 -9.16
CA GLY A 36 -5.68 1.92 -9.66
C GLY A 36 -6.57 2.54 -8.57
N THR A 37 -6.54 1.97 -7.36
CA THR A 37 -7.21 2.48 -6.18
C THR A 37 -6.65 3.84 -5.76
N LEU A 38 -5.32 3.97 -5.62
CA LEU A 38 -4.67 5.26 -5.31
C LEU A 38 -5.08 6.36 -6.30
N ARG A 39 -5.07 6.06 -7.60
CA ARG A 39 -5.51 7.01 -8.64
C ARG A 39 -6.99 7.37 -8.55
N ALA A 40 -7.84 6.42 -8.18
CA ALA A 40 -9.25 6.70 -7.98
C ALA A 40 -9.49 7.64 -6.79
N LEU A 41 -8.73 7.47 -5.70
CA LEU A 41 -8.80 8.33 -4.52
C LEU A 41 -8.24 9.72 -4.76
N GLN A 42 -7.16 9.85 -5.54
CA GLN A 42 -6.69 11.16 -6.03
C GLN A 42 -7.80 11.90 -6.78
N ARG A 43 -8.39 11.25 -7.80
CA ARG A 43 -9.51 11.84 -8.54
C ARG A 43 -10.71 12.16 -7.66
N MET A 44 -11.01 11.33 -6.66
CA MET A 44 -12.08 11.60 -5.71
C MET A 44 -11.82 12.88 -4.91
N ALA A 45 -10.59 13.07 -4.42
CA ALA A 45 -10.21 14.28 -3.69
C ALA A 45 -10.26 15.53 -4.59
N GLU A 46 -9.78 15.40 -5.84
CA GLU A 46 -9.80 16.46 -6.85
C GLU A 46 -11.24 16.86 -7.23
N ILE A 47 -12.09 15.90 -7.61
CA ILE A 47 -13.46 16.17 -8.02
C ILE A 47 -14.29 16.69 -6.83
N GLY A 48 -14.12 16.07 -5.66
CA GLY A 48 -14.85 16.44 -4.45
C GLY A 48 -14.37 17.74 -3.82
N GLN A 49 -13.23 18.29 -4.25
CA GLN A 49 -12.53 19.44 -3.65
C GLN A 49 -12.39 19.32 -2.12
N ARG A 50 -12.16 18.10 -1.64
CA ARG A 50 -12.05 17.76 -0.21
C ARG A 50 -10.95 16.72 0.00
N PRO A 51 -10.19 16.79 1.11
CA PRO A 51 -9.20 15.76 1.37
C PRO A 51 -9.84 14.39 1.54
N VAL A 52 -9.16 13.36 1.05
CA VAL A 52 -9.56 11.95 1.22
C VAL A 52 -8.45 11.25 1.99
N LYS A 53 -8.80 10.44 2.97
CA LYS A 53 -7.87 9.61 3.73
C LYS A 53 -8.04 8.15 3.35
N LEU A 54 -6.92 7.49 3.09
CA LEU A 54 -6.84 6.04 3.00
C LEU A 54 -6.19 5.51 4.27
N TYR A 55 -6.90 4.62 4.93
CA TYR A 55 -6.36 3.88 6.05
C TYR A 55 -5.96 2.48 5.60
N LEU A 56 -4.75 2.07 5.97
CA LEU A 56 -4.21 0.73 5.78
C LEU A 56 -4.04 0.10 7.16
N ASP A 57 -4.67 -1.04 7.39
CA ASP A 57 -4.45 -1.89 8.55
C ASP A 57 -3.53 -3.05 8.14
N LEU A 58 -2.28 -2.95 8.58
CA LEU A 58 -1.19 -3.88 8.29
C LEU A 58 -1.39 -5.24 8.97
N ASP A 59 -2.09 -5.26 10.10
CA ASP A 59 -2.30 -6.47 10.89
C ASP A 59 -3.41 -7.33 10.28
N ARG A 60 -4.47 -6.68 9.79
CA ARG A 60 -5.63 -7.34 9.18
C ARG A 60 -5.53 -7.48 7.66
N GLY A 61 -4.59 -6.79 7.01
CA GLY A 61 -4.52 -6.75 5.55
C GLY A 61 -5.76 -6.11 4.92
N THR A 62 -6.28 -5.05 5.56
CA THR A 62 -7.47 -4.33 5.07
C THR A 62 -7.19 -2.86 4.87
N TYR A 63 -8.03 -2.21 4.08
CA TYR A 63 -7.98 -0.77 3.88
C TYR A 63 -9.37 -0.18 3.71
N TRP A 64 -9.54 1.08 4.11
CA TRP A 64 -10.79 1.82 3.94
C TRP A 64 -10.53 3.30 3.70
N VAL A 65 -11.57 3.98 3.25
CA VAL A 65 -11.50 5.35 2.78
C VAL A 65 -12.41 6.22 3.62
N MET A 66 -11.95 7.43 3.96
CA MET A 66 -12.74 8.47 4.61
C MET A 66 -12.59 9.77 3.83
N VAL A 67 -13.66 10.54 3.69
CA VAL A 67 -13.64 11.92 3.19
C VAL A 67 -13.57 12.86 4.38
N VAL A 68 -12.74 13.89 4.29
CA VAL A 68 -12.58 14.90 5.33
C VAL A 68 -13.52 16.07 5.03
N GLU A 69 -14.46 16.32 5.94
CA GLU A 69 -15.42 17.43 5.87
C GLU A 69 -15.18 18.38 7.06
N GLY A 70 -14.44 19.46 6.82
CA GLY A 70 -14.02 20.37 7.88
C GLY A 70 -13.06 19.69 8.86
N ARG A 71 -13.53 19.39 10.06
CA ARG A 71 -12.77 18.65 11.11
C ARG A 71 -13.25 17.21 11.29
N GLU A 72 -14.27 16.78 10.56
CA GLU A 72 -14.86 15.46 10.69
C GLU A 72 -14.43 14.54 9.54
N GLU A 73 -14.40 13.25 9.82
CA GLU A 73 -14.21 12.21 8.81
C GLU A 73 -15.53 11.48 8.58
N ARG A 74 -15.91 11.33 7.32
CA ARG A 74 -17.14 10.62 6.94
C ARG A 74 -16.84 9.57 5.89
N ARG A 75 -17.62 8.49 5.88
CA ARG A 75 -17.51 7.49 4.81
C ARG A 75 -17.93 8.12 3.48
N PRO A 76 -17.25 7.77 2.36
CA PRO A 76 -17.70 8.19 1.04
C PRO A 76 -19.12 7.66 0.78
N LEU A 77 -19.92 8.46 0.07
CA LEU A 77 -21.27 8.08 -0.35
C LEU A 77 -21.27 7.01 -1.45
N ASP A 78 -20.19 6.93 -2.22
CA ASP A 78 -20.01 5.95 -3.27
C ASP A 78 -19.90 4.54 -2.67
N ALA A 79 -20.84 3.67 -3.07
CA ALA A 79 -20.97 2.31 -2.56
C ALA A 79 -19.68 1.48 -2.71
N VAL A 80 -18.84 1.81 -3.70
CA VAL A 80 -17.54 1.15 -3.92
C VAL A 80 -16.61 1.28 -2.71
N TRP A 81 -16.76 2.36 -1.93
CA TRP A 81 -15.89 2.74 -0.80
C TRP A 81 -16.61 2.75 0.54
N ALA A 82 -17.89 2.38 0.58
CA ALA A 82 -18.71 2.39 1.79
C ALA A 82 -18.27 1.35 2.84
N SER A 83 -17.53 0.32 2.41
CA SER A 83 -17.06 -0.77 3.26
C SER A 83 -15.54 -0.97 3.15
N PRO A 84 -14.87 -1.41 4.24
CA PRO A 84 -13.48 -1.84 4.19
C PRO A 84 -13.26 -2.93 3.14
N ARG A 85 -12.07 -2.92 2.55
CA ARG A 85 -11.63 -3.87 1.53
C ARG A 85 -10.42 -4.64 2.04
N SER A 86 -10.35 -5.92 1.69
CA SER A 86 -9.21 -6.77 2.01
C SER A 86 -8.26 -6.91 0.82
N PHE A 87 -6.98 -7.04 1.11
CA PHE A 87 -6.04 -7.64 0.16
C PHE A 87 -6.36 -9.14 0.02
N PRO A 88 -5.98 -9.77 -1.11
CA PRO A 88 -6.03 -11.23 -1.21
C PRO A 88 -5.24 -11.89 -0.08
N GLU A 89 -5.69 -13.04 0.40
CA GLU A 89 -5.05 -13.75 1.52
C GLU A 89 -3.57 -14.09 1.24
N ALA A 90 -3.23 -14.32 -0.02
CA ALA A 90 -1.87 -14.59 -0.46
C ALA A 90 -0.95 -13.36 -0.44
N VAL A 91 -1.49 -12.14 -0.28
CA VAL A 91 -0.73 -10.88 -0.35
C VAL A 91 -0.81 -10.13 0.97
N ARG A 92 0.37 -9.85 1.55
CA ARG A 92 0.53 -9.08 2.77
C ARG A 92 1.16 -7.72 2.49
N VAL A 93 0.71 -6.70 3.20
CA VAL A 93 1.43 -5.43 3.32
C VAL A 93 2.49 -5.60 4.41
N ALA A 94 3.76 -5.71 4.03
CA ALA A 94 4.85 -6.00 4.95
C ALA A 94 5.37 -4.74 5.65
N GLU A 95 5.44 -3.63 4.93
CA GLU A 95 5.96 -2.36 5.43
C GLU A 95 5.33 -1.21 4.64
N VAL A 96 5.03 -0.11 5.33
CA VAL A 96 4.64 1.15 4.72
C VAL A 96 5.46 2.27 5.33
N SER A 97 6.09 3.07 4.48
CA SER A 97 6.78 4.30 4.86
C SER A 97 6.00 5.49 4.33
N VAL A 98 5.50 6.36 5.20
CA VAL A 98 4.79 7.61 4.82
C VAL A 98 5.49 8.79 5.46
N ARG A 99 5.81 9.84 4.69
CA ARG A 99 6.46 11.06 5.23
C ARG A 99 7.66 10.77 6.16
N ASN A 100 8.54 9.83 5.78
CA ASN A 100 9.70 9.36 6.54
C ASN A 100 9.40 8.58 7.84
N VAL A 101 8.15 8.18 8.07
CA VAL A 101 7.78 7.30 9.18
C VAL A 101 7.46 5.91 8.64
N THR A 102 8.26 4.93 9.03
CA THR A 102 8.10 3.53 8.63
C THR A 102 7.27 2.76 9.67
N ARG A 103 6.33 1.94 9.19
CA ARG A 103 5.48 1.07 9.99
C ARG A 103 5.41 -0.31 9.35
N THR A 104 5.47 -1.34 10.19
CA THR A 104 5.37 -2.77 9.80
C THR A 104 4.15 -3.46 10.43
N TYR A 105 3.42 -2.75 11.29
CA TYR A 105 2.22 -3.22 11.99
C TYR A 105 1.30 -2.04 12.29
N GLY A 106 0.07 -2.34 12.70
CA GLY A 106 -0.93 -1.34 13.05
C GLY A 106 -1.53 -0.62 11.85
N GLN A 107 -1.97 0.62 12.08
CA GLN A 107 -2.66 1.43 11.10
C GLN A 107 -1.76 2.52 10.52
N VAL A 108 -1.85 2.73 9.22
CA VAL A 108 -1.18 3.81 8.49
C VAL A 108 -2.21 4.64 7.74
N GLU A 109 -2.02 5.96 7.74
CA GLU A 109 -2.86 6.91 7.02
C GLU A 109 -2.08 7.47 5.81
N LEU A 110 -2.75 7.54 4.66
CA LEU A 110 -2.31 8.31 3.50
C LEU A 110 -3.36 9.37 3.18
N LEU A 111 -2.93 10.62 3.05
CA LEU A 111 -3.78 11.75 2.70
C LEU A 111 -3.70 12.06 1.20
N PHE A 112 -4.86 12.22 0.59
CA PHE A 112 -5.05 12.69 -0.78
C PHE A 112 -5.62 14.12 -0.70
N PHE A 113 -4.97 15.04 -1.41
CA PHE A 113 -5.28 16.46 -1.34
C PHE A 113 -6.14 16.90 -2.54
N PRO A 114 -7.01 17.91 -2.39
CA PRO A 114 -7.86 18.44 -3.47
C PRO A 114 -7.12 18.93 -4.72
N ASN A 115 -5.80 19.15 -4.63
CA ASN A 115 -4.94 19.60 -5.73
C ASN A 115 -4.28 18.44 -6.50
N GLY A 116 -4.73 17.20 -6.29
CA GLY A 116 -4.22 15.99 -6.96
C GLY A 116 -2.94 15.41 -6.34
N ARG A 117 -2.38 16.07 -5.33
CA ARG A 117 -1.25 15.53 -4.58
C ARG A 117 -1.74 14.45 -3.62
N LEU A 118 -0.85 13.53 -3.29
CA LEU A 118 -1.04 12.63 -2.15
C LEU A 118 0.23 12.57 -1.33
N ASP A 119 0.10 11.98 -0.14
CA ASP A 119 1.26 11.71 0.69
C ASP A 119 2.28 10.85 -0.04
N PRO A 120 3.56 11.25 0.01
CA PRO A 120 4.60 10.37 -0.44
C PRO A 120 4.67 9.14 0.45
N ALA A 121 4.69 7.98 -0.19
CA ALA A 121 4.78 6.72 0.50
C ALA A 121 5.54 5.66 -0.29
N THR A 122 6.18 4.75 0.43
CA THR A 122 6.70 3.51 -0.11
C THR A 122 5.98 2.36 0.56
N ILE A 123 5.35 1.49 -0.23
CA ILE A 123 4.54 0.38 0.25
C ILE A 123 5.19 -0.91 -0.25
N TYR A 124 5.48 -1.82 0.66
CA TYR A 124 6.06 -3.12 0.37
C TYR A 124 5.01 -4.20 0.53
N PHE A 125 4.70 -4.87 -0.57
CA PHE A 125 3.86 -6.05 -0.59
C PHE A 125 4.71 -7.31 -0.69
N THR A 126 4.28 -8.35 0.00
CA THR A 126 4.91 -9.68 -0.07
C THR A 126 3.85 -10.75 -0.29
N ASP A 127 4.19 -11.80 -1.02
CA ASP A 127 3.33 -12.98 -1.14
C ASP A 127 3.77 -14.14 -0.22
N GLY A 128 3.03 -15.26 -0.27
CA GLY A 128 3.36 -16.47 0.49
C GLY A 128 4.70 -17.14 0.13
N SER A 129 5.30 -16.76 -1.00
CA SER A 129 6.65 -17.19 -1.43
C SER A 129 7.73 -16.15 -1.08
N ASN A 130 7.36 -15.09 -0.36
CA ASN A 130 8.23 -13.99 0.02
C ASN A 130 8.78 -13.20 -1.19
N ASN A 131 8.08 -13.22 -2.32
CA ASN A 131 8.36 -12.31 -3.44
C ASN A 131 8.03 -10.88 -3.00
N LEU A 132 8.85 -9.91 -3.41
CA LEU A 132 8.69 -8.52 -3.02
C LEU A 132 8.12 -7.70 -4.19
N LEU A 133 7.11 -6.89 -3.89
CA LEU A 133 6.65 -5.82 -4.75
C LEU A 133 6.67 -4.51 -3.97
N THR A 134 7.45 -3.55 -4.45
CA THR A 134 7.53 -2.20 -3.89
C THR A 134 6.74 -1.24 -4.76
N LEU A 135 5.81 -0.48 -4.16
CA LEU A 135 5.18 0.68 -4.78
C LEU A 135 5.77 1.94 -4.15
N MET A 136 6.42 2.78 -4.96
CA MET A 136 6.98 4.06 -4.52
C MET A 136 6.18 5.19 -5.13
N ILE A 137 5.59 6.02 -4.29
CA ILE A 137 4.78 7.17 -4.65
C ILE A 137 5.66 8.42 -4.62
N ASP A 138 5.81 9.05 -5.78
CA ASP A 138 6.64 10.24 -5.93
C ASP A 138 6.07 11.45 -5.19
N HIS A 139 6.93 12.16 -4.47
CA HIS A 139 6.57 13.30 -3.63
C HIS A 139 6.02 14.49 -4.43
N LEU A 140 6.46 14.65 -5.68
CA LEU A 140 6.19 15.85 -6.47
C LEU A 140 4.97 15.64 -7.36
N THR A 141 4.90 14.48 -8.01
CA THR A 141 3.96 14.17 -9.08
C THR A 141 2.85 13.22 -8.66
N GLY A 142 3.01 12.51 -7.53
CA GLY A 142 2.07 11.45 -7.13
C GLY A 142 2.11 10.21 -8.05
N ASN A 143 3.06 10.15 -8.99
CA ASN A 143 3.25 8.97 -9.83
C ASN A 143 3.70 7.78 -8.98
N VAL A 144 3.26 6.59 -9.38
CA VAL A 144 3.63 5.35 -8.69
C VAL A 144 4.59 4.55 -9.55
N THR A 145 5.78 4.30 -9.03
CA THR A 145 6.81 3.45 -9.64
C THR A 145 6.86 2.12 -8.92
N THR A 146 7.02 1.03 -9.67
CA THR A 146 7.07 -0.33 -9.13
C THR A 146 8.47 -0.91 -9.19
N PHE A 147 8.87 -1.65 -8.15
CA PHE A 147 10.12 -2.41 -8.11
C PHE A 147 9.86 -3.82 -7.56
N ASP A 148 10.62 -4.79 -8.03
CA ASP A 148 10.67 -6.17 -7.52
C ASP A 148 11.68 -6.35 -6.37
N ARG A 149 12.35 -5.27 -6.00
CA ARG A 149 13.35 -5.21 -4.93
C ARG A 149 13.15 -3.96 -4.08
N ARG A 150 13.81 -3.91 -2.92
CA ARG A 150 13.91 -2.67 -2.15
C ARG A 150 14.76 -1.69 -2.97
N PRO A 151 14.21 -0.52 -3.37
CA PRO A 151 15.01 0.46 -4.09
C PRO A 151 16.10 0.99 -3.17
N ASP A 152 17.30 1.13 -3.70
CA ASP A 152 18.41 1.77 -3.02
C ASP A 152 18.00 3.21 -2.65
N PRO A 153 18.38 3.72 -1.46
CA PRO A 153 18.09 5.10 -1.09
C PRO A 153 18.64 6.03 -2.17
N PRO A 154 17.90 7.08 -2.58
CA PRO A 154 18.38 8.01 -3.58
C PRO A 154 19.72 8.60 -3.11
N VAL A 155 20.77 8.42 -3.92
CA VAL A 155 22.09 9.00 -3.64
C VAL A 155 21.90 10.51 -3.48
N PRO A 156 22.27 11.11 -2.33
CA PRO A 156 22.15 12.55 -2.15
C PRO A 156 22.89 13.25 -3.29
N ARG A 157 22.15 13.98 -4.13
CA ARG A 157 22.81 14.84 -5.12
C ARG A 157 23.60 15.88 -4.34
N PRO A 158 24.89 16.12 -4.64
CA PRO A 158 25.65 17.14 -3.96
C PRO A 158 24.90 18.47 -4.07
N ILE A 159 24.60 19.07 -2.91
CA ILE A 159 23.94 20.38 -2.85
C ILE A 159 24.88 21.36 -3.58
N PRO A 160 24.42 22.05 -4.64
CA PRO A 160 25.24 23.04 -5.34
C PRO A 160 25.79 24.06 -4.35
N ASP A 161 27.07 24.44 -4.47
CA ASP A 161 27.71 25.31 -3.46
C ASP A 161 26.99 26.65 -3.30
N ARG A 162 26.32 27.14 -4.36
CA ARG A 162 25.47 28.33 -4.32
C ARG A 162 24.32 28.24 -3.30
N VAL A 163 23.78 27.04 -3.06
CA VAL A 163 22.68 26.81 -2.10
C VAL A 163 23.22 26.69 -0.67
N LYS A 164 24.44 26.17 -0.49
CA LYS A 164 25.07 26.08 0.84
C LYS A 164 25.28 27.45 1.48
N THR A 165 25.67 28.45 0.69
CA THR A 165 25.84 29.83 1.17
C THR A 165 24.55 30.42 1.72
N LEU A 166 23.39 30.06 1.14
CA LEU A 166 22.09 30.55 1.60
C LEU A 166 21.62 29.88 2.90
N LEU A 167 22.01 28.62 3.13
CA LEU A 167 21.71 27.90 4.37
C LEU A 167 22.56 28.39 5.55
N GLN A 168 23.76 28.90 5.28
CA GLN A 168 24.66 29.48 6.30
C GLN A 168 24.31 30.92 6.65
N ALA A 169 23.54 31.62 5.81
CA ALA A 169 23.20 33.02 5.99
C ALA A 169 22.01 33.26 6.94
N VAL A 170 21.44 32.22 7.57
CA VAL A 170 20.40 32.35 8.59
C VAL A 170 21.07 32.36 9.96
N PRO A 171 21.29 33.54 10.59
CA PRO A 171 21.82 33.58 11.95
C PRO A 171 20.82 32.93 12.92
N PRO A 172 21.31 32.22 13.96
CA PRO A 172 20.45 31.66 14.99
C PRO A 172 19.70 32.80 15.71
N ARG A 173 18.39 32.62 15.94
CA ARG A 173 17.58 33.47 16.83
C ARG A 173 17.73 33.02 18.27
#